data_AF-A0A6G1LCH5-F1
#
_entry.id   AF-A0A6G1LCH5-F1
#
_cell.length_a   1.000
_cell.length_b   1.000
_cell.length_c   1.000
_cell.angle_alpha   90.00
_cell.angle_beta   90.00
_cell.angle_gamma   90.00
#
_symmetry.space_group_name_H-M   'P 1'
#
loop_
_entity.id
_entity.type
_entity.pdbx_description
1 polymer ?
#
loop_
_entity_poly.entity_id
_entity_poly.type
_entity_poly.pdbx_seq_one_letter_code
_entity_poly.pdbx_strand_id
1 'polypeptide(L)'
;MRVASKQIRDFSRAPPSSRHCTRIPGRRTSGHTHDGRMAVLLDLPQELLVRVASYLTTAELGPLRRTCKAVEKGLFKTFAREFFTKRQFMIEHVSLQALVDIANHKTLTPYLKEVIIGTQHLYYDPNFLNHQGGRHREAGYMERSLFVATGQAHAMLVEAFSKLPNLRTVGLRDYDGAGRLRDGDSARWKSYGWSFGDPPQTVHWDGTQRPQPPDPIFGSLLFALGKARSNIEGVEVFLRRQYQLTLFSFYIVQGPTGDTVDPRH
;
A
#
# COMPACT_ATOMS: atom_id res chain seq x y z
N MET A 1 15.26 -3.89 9.56
CA MET A 1 15.60 -4.23 8.16
C MET A 1 14.98 -5.54 7.62
N ARG A 2 14.61 -6.53 8.46
CA ARG A 2 13.96 -7.79 7.99
C ARG A 2 12.43 -7.70 7.79
N VAL A 3 11.73 -6.74 8.41
CA VAL A 3 10.26 -6.60 8.35
C VAL A 3 9.79 -5.91 7.06
N ALA A 4 10.37 -4.77 6.68
CA ALA A 4 10.14 -4.10 5.39
C ALA A 4 10.42 -5.01 4.18
N SER A 5 11.47 -5.84 4.29
CA SER A 5 11.78 -6.84 3.28
C SER A 5 10.70 -7.92 3.16
N LYS A 6 10.00 -8.30 4.23
CA LYS A 6 8.91 -9.30 4.20
C LYS A 6 7.61 -8.68 3.67
N GLN A 7 7.31 -7.44 4.04
CA GLN A 7 6.08 -6.75 3.63
C GLN A 7 6.12 -6.17 2.22
N ILE A 8 7.32 -5.82 1.70
CA ILE A 8 7.52 -5.56 0.26
C ILE A 8 7.51 -6.90 -0.54
N ARG A 9 7.87 -8.04 0.09
CA ARG A 9 7.73 -9.38 -0.52
C ARG A 9 6.27 -9.87 -0.57
N ASP A 10 5.40 -9.37 0.30
CA ASP A 10 3.98 -9.77 0.39
C ASP A 10 3.06 -9.06 -0.62
N PHE A 11 3.60 -8.18 -1.48
CA PHE A 11 2.90 -7.59 -2.64
C PHE A 11 2.28 -8.62 -3.62
N SER A 12 2.55 -9.91 -3.43
CA SER A 12 2.23 -11.01 -4.34
C SER A 12 1.08 -11.92 -3.91
N ARG A 13 0.44 -11.71 -2.76
CA ARG A 13 -0.69 -12.56 -2.33
C ARG A 13 -2.03 -11.96 -2.78
N ALA A 14 -2.34 -12.13 -4.07
CA ALA A 14 -3.73 -12.19 -4.51
C ALA A 14 -4.31 -13.56 -4.10
N PRO A 15 -5.62 -13.66 -3.79
CA PRO A 15 -6.26 -14.94 -3.48
C PRO A 15 -6.18 -15.88 -4.70
N PRO A 16 -6.01 -17.20 -4.49
CA PRO A 16 -5.97 -18.15 -5.60
C PRO A 16 -7.30 -18.16 -6.33
N SER A 17 -7.27 -17.84 -7.63
CA SER A 17 -8.34 -18.18 -8.56
C SER A 17 -8.41 -19.70 -8.64
N SER A 18 -9.47 -20.28 -8.08
CA SER A 18 -9.84 -21.68 -8.26
C SER A 18 -10.02 -21.97 -9.75
N ARG A 19 -9.02 -22.60 -10.37
CA ARG A 19 -9.22 -23.39 -11.58
C ARG A 19 -8.64 -24.78 -11.34
N HIS A 20 -9.54 -25.75 -11.27
CA HIS A 20 -9.25 -27.17 -11.31
C HIS A 20 -8.35 -27.47 -12.51
N CYS A 21 -7.11 -27.88 -12.25
CA CYS A 21 -6.24 -28.48 -13.26
C CYS A 21 -6.51 -29.99 -13.26
N THR A 22 -7.30 -30.47 -14.21
CA THR A 22 -7.47 -31.89 -14.48
C THR A 22 -6.15 -32.46 -15.02
N ARG A 23 -5.73 -33.56 -14.39
CA ARG A 23 -4.48 -34.28 -14.67
C ARG A 23 -4.67 -35.16 -15.92
N ILE A 24 -3.95 -34.88 -17.01
CA ILE A 24 -3.92 -35.75 -18.20
C ILE A 24 -2.73 -36.71 -18.07
N PRO A 25 -2.92 -38.04 -18.21
CA PRO A 25 -1.83 -39.01 -18.10
C PRO A 25 -0.99 -39.09 -19.38
N GLY A 26 0.27 -39.48 -19.18
CA GLY A 26 1.36 -39.29 -20.14
C GLY A 26 1.29 -40.13 -21.41
N ARG A 27 2.00 -39.63 -22.42
CA ARG A 27 2.34 -40.37 -23.63
C ARG A 27 3.84 -40.21 -23.89
N ARG A 28 4.58 -41.31 -23.83
CA ARG A 28 5.96 -41.39 -24.30
C ARG A 28 5.96 -41.33 -25.82
N THR A 29 6.75 -40.44 -26.41
CA THR A 29 7.22 -40.58 -27.80
C THR A 29 8.71 -40.24 -27.89
N SER A 30 9.33 -41.01 -28.77
CA SER A 30 10.75 -41.18 -29.07
C SER A 30 11.44 -39.94 -29.63
N GLY A 31 12.77 -40.00 -29.65
CA GLY A 31 13.69 -38.89 -29.85
C GLY A 31 13.66 -38.23 -31.22
N HIS A 32 13.95 -36.93 -31.19
CA HIS A 32 14.60 -36.13 -32.23
C HIS A 32 15.50 -35.13 -31.50
N THR A 33 16.81 -35.27 -31.68
CA THR A 33 17.82 -34.32 -31.20
C THR A 33 17.78 -33.09 -32.09
N HIS A 34 16.93 -32.12 -31.74
CA HIS A 34 17.19 -30.73 -32.09
C HIS A 34 18.22 -30.20 -31.08
N ASP A 35 19.35 -29.69 -31.58
CA ASP A 35 20.19 -28.73 -30.86
C ASP A 35 19.42 -27.40 -30.74
N GLY A 36 18.27 -27.48 -30.05
CA GLY A 36 17.42 -26.36 -29.73
C GLY A 36 17.95 -25.76 -28.45
N ARG A 37 18.92 -24.83 -28.57
CA ARG A 37 19.20 -23.89 -27.49
C ARG A 37 17.86 -23.27 -27.09
N MET A 38 17.32 -23.73 -25.96
CA MET A 38 16.12 -23.16 -25.38
C MET A 38 16.43 -21.69 -25.15
N ALA A 39 15.77 -20.80 -25.90
CA ALA A 39 15.94 -19.37 -25.72
C ALA A 39 15.65 -19.05 -24.25
N VAL A 40 16.68 -18.66 -23.52
CA VAL A 40 16.54 -18.36 -22.11
C VAL A 40 15.89 -16.99 -22.02
N LEU A 41 15.01 -16.77 -21.05
CA LEU A 41 14.37 -15.47 -20.80
C LEU A 41 15.40 -14.31 -20.74
N LEU A 42 16.63 -14.61 -20.34
CA LEU A 42 17.75 -13.68 -20.23
C LEU A 42 18.42 -13.31 -21.57
N ASP A 43 18.17 -14.10 -22.62
CA ASP A 43 18.69 -13.84 -23.96
C ASP A 43 17.81 -12.85 -24.73
N LEU A 44 16.61 -12.56 -24.20
CA LEU A 44 15.70 -11.56 -24.77
C LEU A 44 16.25 -10.14 -24.56
N PRO A 45 16.09 -9.24 -25.54
CA PRO A 45 16.32 -7.83 -25.30
C PRO A 45 15.41 -7.30 -24.19
N GLN A 46 15.89 -6.29 -23.49
CA GLN A 46 15.25 -5.73 -22.30
C GLN A 46 13.79 -5.30 -22.55
N GLU A 47 13.49 -4.77 -23.74
CA GLU A 47 12.16 -4.34 -24.15
C GLU A 47 11.19 -5.52 -24.24
N LEU A 48 11.66 -6.67 -24.71
CA LEU A 48 10.86 -7.89 -24.84
C LEU A 48 10.59 -8.49 -23.47
N LEU A 49 11.59 -8.48 -22.57
CA LEU A 49 11.41 -8.88 -21.17
C LEU A 49 10.33 -8.02 -20.48
N VAL A 50 10.39 -6.69 -20.66
CA VAL A 50 9.38 -5.77 -20.15
C VAL A 50 8.01 -6.03 -20.77
N ARG A 51 7.96 -6.29 -22.08
CA ARG A 51 6.70 -6.58 -22.79
C ARG A 51 6.05 -7.87 -22.29
N VAL A 52 6.83 -8.94 -22.09
CA VAL A 52 6.34 -10.19 -21.50
C VAL A 52 5.80 -9.92 -20.09
N ALA A 53 6.56 -9.20 -19.25
CA ALA A 53 6.14 -8.84 -17.91
C ALA A 53 4.86 -7.99 -17.85
N SER A 54 4.56 -7.22 -18.91
CA SER A 54 3.35 -6.38 -18.98
C SER A 54 2.04 -7.17 -19.14
N TYR A 55 2.11 -8.43 -19.61
CA TYR A 55 0.96 -9.32 -19.72
C TYR A 55 0.71 -10.13 -18.43
N LEU A 56 1.59 -10.02 -17.44
CA LEU A 56 1.47 -10.76 -16.19
C LEU A 56 0.60 -10.02 -15.18
N THR A 57 -0.23 -10.79 -14.48
CA THR A 57 -0.93 -10.30 -13.28
C THR A 57 0.07 -9.93 -12.18
N THR A 58 -0.35 -9.16 -11.18
CA THR A 58 0.53 -8.85 -10.04
C THR A 58 1.00 -10.11 -9.31
N ALA A 59 0.14 -11.14 -9.24
CA ALA A 59 0.46 -12.42 -8.61
C ALA A 59 1.59 -13.18 -9.33
N GLU A 60 1.72 -13.01 -10.64
CA GLU A 60 2.74 -13.67 -11.48
C GLU A 60 4.00 -12.81 -11.65
N LEU A 61 3.86 -11.48 -11.72
CA LEU A 61 5.01 -10.58 -11.85
C LEU A 61 5.93 -10.67 -10.63
N GLY A 62 5.36 -10.76 -9.42
CA GLY A 62 6.13 -10.82 -8.17
C GLY A 62 7.13 -11.98 -8.13
N PRO A 63 6.72 -13.23 -8.39
CA PRO A 63 7.63 -14.37 -8.53
C PRO A 63 8.60 -14.21 -9.68
N LEU A 64 8.16 -13.78 -10.88
CA LEU A 64 9.04 -13.58 -12.03
C LEU A 64 10.21 -12.66 -11.68
N ARG A 65 9.91 -11.50 -11.08
CA ARG A 65 10.91 -10.50 -10.68
C ARG A 65 11.91 -11.03 -9.66
N ARG A 66 11.56 -12.09 -8.92
CA ARG A 66 12.39 -12.72 -7.89
C ARG A 66 13.14 -13.97 -8.37
N THR A 67 12.99 -14.37 -9.62
CA THR A 67 13.66 -15.57 -10.17
C THR A 67 15.18 -15.44 -10.14
N CYS A 68 15.72 -14.31 -10.58
CA CYS A 68 17.15 -14.02 -10.50
C CYS A 68 17.44 -12.51 -10.48
N LYS A 69 18.66 -12.12 -10.10
CA LYS A 69 19.08 -10.71 -10.01
C LYS A 69 19.01 -9.97 -11.35
N ALA A 70 19.25 -10.66 -12.46
CA ALA A 70 19.22 -10.04 -13.80
C ALA A 70 17.78 -9.63 -14.18
N VAL A 71 16.81 -10.53 -14.00
CA VAL A 71 15.38 -10.23 -14.21
C VAL A 71 14.90 -9.14 -13.24
N GLU A 72 15.31 -9.20 -11.96
CA GLU A 72 14.98 -8.17 -10.98
C GLU A 72 15.42 -6.79 -11.44
N LYS A 73 16.71 -6.66 -11.82
CA LYS A 73 17.30 -5.41 -12.29
C LYS A 73 16.63 -4.91 -13.58
N GLY A 74 16.37 -5.81 -14.53
CA GLY A 74 15.70 -5.47 -15.78
C GLY A 74 14.29 -4.94 -15.54
N LEU A 75 13.52 -5.57 -14.66
CA LEU A 75 12.12 -5.19 -14.42
C LEU A 75 11.94 -4.14 -13.33
N PHE A 76 12.98 -3.80 -12.56
CA PHE A 76 12.84 -2.92 -11.39
C PHE A 76 12.26 -1.55 -11.74
N LYS A 77 12.75 -0.90 -12.80
CA LYS A 77 12.32 0.46 -13.16
C LYS A 77 10.83 0.52 -13.54
N THR A 78 10.37 -0.44 -14.34
CA THR A 78 8.95 -0.50 -14.77
C THR A 78 8.06 -0.89 -13.59
N PHE A 79 8.49 -1.86 -12.80
CA PHE A 79 7.83 -2.23 -11.55
C PHE A 79 7.72 -1.05 -10.57
N ALA A 80 8.81 -0.33 -10.31
CA ALA A 80 8.81 0.79 -9.37
C ALA A 80 7.88 1.92 -9.83
N ARG A 81 7.86 2.24 -11.13
CA ARG A 81 6.92 3.22 -11.69
C ARG A 81 5.46 2.79 -11.53
N GLU A 82 5.15 1.57 -11.92
CA GLU A 82 3.77 1.09 -11.90
C GLU A 82 3.20 0.88 -10.50
N PHE A 83 4.04 0.42 -9.58
CA PHE A 83 3.60 0.08 -8.24
C PHE A 83 3.79 1.23 -7.26
N PHE A 84 4.85 2.03 -7.37
CA PHE A 84 5.21 3.01 -6.35
C PHE A 84 5.01 4.47 -6.74
N THR A 85 4.61 4.81 -7.98
CA THR A 85 4.40 6.23 -8.34
C THR A 85 3.30 6.92 -7.55
N LYS A 86 2.19 6.22 -7.36
CA LYS A 86 1.08 6.66 -6.53
C LYS A 86 0.78 5.55 -5.53
N ARG A 87 0.50 5.88 -4.28
CA ARG A 87 0.16 4.91 -3.23
C ARG A 87 -0.89 5.45 -2.28
N GLN A 88 -1.72 4.54 -1.76
CA GLN A 88 -2.74 4.85 -0.76
C GLN A 88 -2.39 4.17 0.56
N PHE A 89 -2.59 4.88 1.67
CA PHE A 89 -2.29 4.46 3.04
C PHE A 89 -3.48 4.82 3.95
N MET A 90 -3.59 4.17 5.11
CA MET A 90 -4.52 4.53 6.19
C MET A 90 -3.76 5.21 7.33
N ILE A 91 -4.48 5.96 8.16
CA ILE A 91 -3.99 6.38 9.49
C ILE A 91 -4.07 5.18 10.42
N GLU A 92 -3.15 4.24 10.19
CA GLU A 92 -2.93 3.01 10.93
C GLU A 92 -1.43 2.80 11.05
N HIS A 93 -0.95 2.34 12.20
CA HIS A 93 0.50 2.21 12.44
C HIS A 93 1.20 1.38 11.37
N VAL A 94 0.64 0.22 11.03
CA VAL A 94 1.21 -0.70 10.03
C VAL A 94 1.26 -0.08 8.63
N SER A 95 0.30 0.79 8.31
CA SER A 95 0.22 1.46 7.04
C SER A 95 1.20 2.63 6.97
N LEU A 96 1.26 3.47 8.00
CA LEU A 96 2.21 4.58 8.06
C LEU A 96 3.66 4.09 8.20
N GLN A 97 3.90 2.96 8.88
CA GLN A 97 5.22 2.35 8.93
C GLN A 97 5.70 1.94 7.54
N ALA A 98 4.81 1.39 6.71
CA ALA A 98 5.17 1.07 5.33
C ALA A 98 5.48 2.33 4.50
N LEU A 99 4.77 3.43 4.73
CA LEU A 99 5.10 4.72 4.11
C LEU A 99 6.49 5.22 4.55
N VAL A 100 6.79 5.17 5.85
CA VAL A 100 8.11 5.51 6.41
C VAL A 100 9.21 4.60 5.84
N ASP A 101 8.95 3.30 5.76
CA ASP A 101 9.89 2.33 5.18
C ASP A 101 10.17 2.63 3.71
N ILE A 102 9.15 2.97 2.92
CA ILE A 102 9.30 3.40 1.52
C ILE A 102 10.09 4.70 1.44
N ALA A 103 9.79 5.69 2.29
CA ALA A 103 10.47 6.97 2.31
C ALA A 103 11.97 6.84 2.66
N ASN A 104 12.32 5.85 3.50
CA ASN A 104 13.69 5.51 3.84
C ASN A 104 14.38 4.56 2.83
N HIS A 105 13.66 4.04 1.83
CA HIS A 105 14.19 3.01 0.93
C HIS A 105 14.96 3.60 -0.26
N LYS A 106 16.29 3.47 -0.24
CA LYS A 106 17.24 4.02 -1.23
C LYS A 106 16.78 4.01 -2.71
N THR A 107 16.16 2.92 -3.17
CA THR A 107 15.74 2.79 -4.58
C THR A 107 14.25 3.06 -4.84
N LEU A 108 13.39 3.10 -3.81
CA LEU A 108 11.94 3.28 -3.99
C LEU A 108 11.51 4.71 -3.67
N THR A 109 12.18 5.37 -2.72
CA THR A 109 11.97 6.77 -2.34
C THR A 109 11.81 7.71 -3.55
N PRO A 110 12.63 7.62 -4.62
CA PRO A 110 12.49 8.54 -5.76
C PRO A 110 11.27 8.29 -6.64
N TYR A 111 10.63 7.12 -6.54
CA TYR A 111 9.50 6.77 -7.40
C TYR A 111 8.18 7.26 -6.86
N LEU A 112 8.04 7.42 -5.54
CA LEU A 112 6.79 7.86 -4.92
C LEU A 112 6.57 9.36 -5.09
N LYS A 113 5.58 9.69 -5.93
CA LYS A 113 5.21 11.07 -6.28
C LYS A 113 3.88 11.50 -5.69
N GLU A 114 2.99 10.55 -5.44
CA GLU A 114 1.65 10.82 -4.97
C GLU A 114 1.31 9.91 -3.78
N VAL A 115 1.03 10.53 -2.63
CA VAL A 115 0.61 9.82 -1.41
C VAL A 115 -0.84 10.15 -1.15
N ILE A 116 -1.69 9.13 -1.06
CA ILE A 116 -3.09 9.28 -0.67
C ILE A 116 -3.26 8.72 0.74
N ILE A 117 -3.90 9.47 1.62
CA ILE A 117 -4.44 8.95 2.87
C ILE A 117 -5.93 8.68 2.69
N GLY A 118 -6.33 7.45 2.96
CA GLY A 118 -7.71 7.00 2.92
C GLY A 118 -8.39 7.12 4.28
N THR A 119 -9.71 7.35 4.29
CA THR A 119 -10.52 7.39 5.53
C THR A 119 -10.90 5.98 6.04
N GLN A 120 -10.45 4.92 5.36
CA GLN A 120 -10.58 3.55 5.87
C GLN A 120 -9.73 3.35 7.14
N HIS A 121 -10.17 2.44 8.00
CA HIS A 121 -9.46 2.04 9.20
C HIS A 121 -9.58 0.53 9.37
N LEU A 122 -8.67 -0.07 10.12
CA LEU A 122 -8.78 -1.49 10.44
C LEU A 122 -9.90 -1.68 11.47
N TYR A 123 -10.72 -2.71 11.28
CA TYR A 123 -11.67 -3.11 12.30
C TYR A 123 -10.88 -3.67 13.49
N TYR A 124 -11.14 -3.12 14.67
CA TYR A 124 -10.56 -3.59 15.92
C TYR A 124 -11.67 -4.21 16.75
N ASP A 125 -11.56 -5.51 17.02
CA ASP A 125 -12.39 -6.16 18.02
C ASP A 125 -11.72 -6.06 19.40
N PRO A 126 -12.29 -5.29 20.35
CA PRO A 126 -11.73 -5.17 21.69
C PRO A 126 -11.78 -6.49 22.47
N ASN A 127 -12.61 -7.45 22.05
CA ASN A 127 -12.68 -8.77 22.64
C ASN A 127 -11.58 -9.65 22.04
N PHE A 128 -10.35 -9.49 22.55
CA PHE A 128 -9.17 -10.31 22.24
C PHE A 128 -9.35 -11.83 22.40
N LEU A 129 -10.50 -12.26 22.94
CA LEU A 129 -10.88 -13.65 23.14
C LEU A 129 -11.39 -14.31 21.85
N ASN A 130 -11.79 -13.54 20.84
CA ASN A 130 -12.15 -14.11 19.54
C ASN A 130 -10.93 -14.26 18.61
N HIS A 131 -11.05 -15.15 17.63
CA HIS A 131 -9.96 -15.47 16.72
C HIS A 131 -9.45 -14.27 15.91
N GLN A 132 -10.25 -13.21 15.73
CA GLN A 132 -9.87 -12.00 15.01
C GLN A 132 -9.04 -11.06 15.91
N GLY A 133 -9.50 -10.75 17.12
CA GLY A 133 -8.78 -9.95 18.10
C GLY A 133 -7.44 -10.56 18.52
N GLY A 134 -7.37 -11.89 18.65
CA GLY A 134 -6.12 -12.62 18.89
C GLY A 134 -5.09 -12.41 17.77
N ARG A 135 -5.51 -12.40 16.50
CA ARG A 135 -4.60 -12.20 15.35
C ARG A 135 -4.05 -10.78 15.27
N HIS A 136 -4.88 -9.77 15.53
CA HIS A 136 -4.40 -8.38 15.58
C HIS A 136 -3.38 -8.20 16.69
N ARG A 137 -3.61 -8.80 17.87
CA ARG A 137 -2.65 -8.81 18.97
C ARG A 137 -1.34 -9.52 18.60
N GLU A 138 -1.41 -10.72 18.04
CA GLU A 138 -0.22 -11.47 17.59
C GLU A 138 0.58 -10.71 16.52
N ALA A 139 -0.11 -9.99 15.65
CA ALA A 139 0.53 -9.18 14.62
C ALA A 139 1.13 -7.86 15.16
N GLY A 140 0.88 -7.51 16.42
CA GLY A 140 1.37 -6.27 17.03
C GLY A 140 0.54 -5.04 16.64
N TYR A 141 -0.78 -5.20 16.52
CA TYR A 141 -1.69 -4.08 16.28
C TYR A 141 -1.58 -3.04 17.40
N MET A 142 -1.47 -1.78 17.00
CA MET A 142 -1.56 -0.64 17.90
C MET A 142 -2.92 0.03 17.68
N GLU A 143 -3.65 0.25 18.77
CA GLU A 143 -4.96 0.89 18.72
C GLU A 143 -4.88 2.26 18.07
N ARG A 144 -5.72 2.48 17.04
CA ARG A 144 -5.71 3.71 16.25
C ARG A 144 -5.97 4.97 17.08
N SER A 145 -6.88 4.89 18.06
CA SER A 145 -7.21 6.01 18.95
C SER A 145 -5.96 6.51 19.69
N LEU A 146 -5.20 5.60 20.31
CA LEU A 146 -3.93 5.87 20.96
C LEU A 146 -2.87 6.35 19.97
N PHE A 147 -2.77 5.73 18.80
CA PHE A 147 -1.81 6.11 17.77
C PHE A 147 -1.98 7.56 17.30
N VAL A 148 -3.23 8.02 17.18
CA VAL A 148 -3.56 9.40 16.82
C VAL A 148 -3.39 10.34 18.02
N ALA A 149 -3.94 9.98 19.19
CA ALA A 149 -3.93 10.83 20.39
C ALA A 149 -2.52 11.12 20.90
N THR A 150 -1.61 10.16 20.82
CA THR A 150 -0.20 10.32 21.21
C THR A 150 0.62 11.14 20.22
N GLY A 151 0.06 11.53 19.07
CA GLY A 151 0.77 12.27 18.03
C GLY A 151 1.73 11.41 17.19
N GLN A 152 1.82 10.11 17.44
CA GLN A 152 2.70 9.21 16.67
C GLN A 152 2.35 9.18 15.18
N ALA A 153 1.06 9.19 14.83
CA ALA A 153 0.62 9.28 13.44
C ALA A 153 1.18 10.52 12.74
N HIS A 154 1.12 11.68 13.41
CA HIS A 154 1.67 12.93 12.90
C HIS A 154 3.19 12.84 12.72
N ALA A 155 3.91 12.32 13.72
CA ALA A 155 5.36 12.16 13.65
C ALA A 155 5.80 11.30 12.44
N MET A 156 5.11 10.20 12.18
CA MET A 156 5.40 9.32 11.05
C MET A 156 5.11 9.97 9.69
N LEU A 157 4.01 10.73 9.59
CA LEU A 157 3.71 11.50 8.37
C LEU A 157 4.77 12.57 8.12
N VAL A 158 5.18 13.31 9.16
CA VAL A 158 6.25 14.31 9.06
C VAL A 158 7.56 13.67 8.62
N GLU A 159 7.95 12.55 9.24
CA GLU A 159 9.17 11.83 8.86
C GLU A 159 9.13 11.42 7.39
N ALA A 160 8.05 10.76 6.96
CA ALA A 160 7.92 10.31 5.58
C ALA A 160 7.95 11.48 4.59
N PHE A 161 7.14 12.51 4.80
CA PHE A 161 7.05 13.66 3.90
C PHE A 161 8.34 14.48 3.82
N SER A 162 9.16 14.47 4.88
CA SER A 162 10.49 15.11 4.86
C SER A 162 11.53 14.36 4.01
N LYS A 163 11.29 13.08 3.70
CA LYS A 163 12.24 12.19 3.03
C LYS A 163 11.85 11.81 1.61
N LEU A 164 10.69 12.27 1.11
CA LEU A 164 10.21 11.97 -0.24
C LEU A 164 10.58 13.12 -1.21
N PRO A 165 11.69 13.00 -1.97
CA PRO A 165 12.24 14.11 -2.74
C PRO A 165 11.40 14.49 -3.96
N ASN A 166 10.57 13.57 -4.45
CA ASN A 166 9.75 13.73 -5.64
C ASN A 166 8.25 13.76 -5.32
N LEU A 167 7.88 13.93 -4.04
CA LEU A 167 6.49 14.05 -3.63
C LEU A 167 5.89 15.33 -4.21
N ARG A 168 4.87 15.18 -5.05
CA ARG A 168 4.17 16.28 -5.73
C ARG A 168 2.78 16.49 -5.17
N THR A 169 2.09 15.40 -4.86
CA THR A 169 0.70 15.48 -4.45
C THR A 169 0.46 14.66 -3.21
N VAL A 170 -0.24 15.26 -2.24
CA VAL A 170 -0.82 14.52 -1.11
C VAL A 170 -2.34 14.57 -1.22
N GLY A 171 -2.97 13.41 -1.19
CA GLY A 171 -4.40 13.25 -1.40
C GLY A 171 -5.15 12.77 -0.16
N LEU A 172 -6.41 13.14 -0.04
CA LEU A 172 -7.39 12.55 0.89
C LEU A 172 -8.52 11.88 0.11
N ARG A 173 -8.85 10.62 0.45
CA ARG A 173 -9.93 9.87 -0.21
C ARG A 173 -10.77 9.09 0.80
N ASP A 174 -12.06 8.96 0.50
CA ASP A 174 -12.99 8.13 1.28
C ASP A 174 -13.45 6.86 0.53
N TYR A 175 -12.85 6.56 -0.61
CA TYR A 175 -13.23 5.43 -1.47
C TYR A 175 -12.00 4.71 -2.01
N ASP A 176 -12.20 3.46 -2.44
CA ASP A 176 -11.19 2.69 -3.16
C ASP A 176 -11.31 2.98 -4.66
N GLY A 177 -10.22 3.43 -5.27
CA GLY A 177 -10.16 3.67 -6.71
C GLY A 177 -10.25 2.38 -7.53
N ALA A 178 -10.39 2.52 -8.85
CA ALA A 178 -10.11 1.41 -9.76
C ALA A 178 -8.66 0.93 -9.55
N GLY A 179 -8.47 -0.39 -9.55
CA GLY A 179 -7.16 -1.01 -9.43
C GLY A 179 -6.31 -0.82 -10.68
N ARG A 180 -5.21 -1.59 -10.76
CA ARG A 180 -4.38 -1.58 -11.98
C ARG A 180 -5.05 -2.41 -13.06
N LEU A 181 -4.81 -2.03 -14.31
CA LEU A 181 -5.28 -2.78 -15.48
C LEU A 181 -4.91 -4.28 -15.40
N ARG A 182 -3.68 -4.59 -14.97
CA ARG A 182 -3.18 -5.97 -14.82
C ARG A 182 -3.90 -6.81 -13.76
N ASP A 183 -4.62 -6.18 -12.84
CA ASP A 183 -5.32 -6.85 -11.75
C ASP A 183 -6.80 -7.15 -12.13
N GLY A 184 -7.22 -6.75 -13.33
CA GLY A 184 -8.57 -6.94 -13.87
C GLY A 184 -9.56 -5.84 -13.46
N ASP A 185 -10.73 -5.82 -14.11
CA ASP A 185 -11.72 -4.74 -13.98
C ASP A 185 -12.35 -4.65 -12.58
N SER A 186 -12.37 -5.76 -11.84
CA SER A 186 -12.86 -5.82 -10.46
C SER A 186 -11.81 -5.40 -9.43
N ALA A 187 -10.56 -5.16 -9.83
CA ALA A 187 -9.50 -4.79 -8.91
C ALA A 187 -9.80 -3.42 -8.27
N ARG A 188 -9.50 -3.33 -6.98
CA ARG A 188 -9.66 -2.10 -6.20
C ARG A 188 -8.32 -1.62 -5.70
N TRP A 189 -8.10 -0.32 -5.77
CA TRP A 189 -6.93 0.33 -5.22
C TRP A 189 -7.12 0.52 -3.71
N LYS A 190 -6.73 -0.50 -2.96
CA LYS A 190 -6.84 -0.49 -1.50
C LYS A 190 -5.62 0.16 -0.85
N SER A 191 -5.83 0.67 0.36
CA SER A 191 -4.76 1.22 1.19
C SER A 191 -3.76 0.14 1.62
N TYR A 192 -2.50 0.52 1.86
CA TYR A 192 -1.51 -0.41 2.35
C TYR A 192 -1.91 -1.00 3.71
N GLY A 193 -1.73 -2.31 3.89
CA GLY A 193 -2.10 -2.99 5.14
C GLY A 193 -3.59 -3.21 5.35
N TRP A 194 -4.45 -2.99 4.34
CA TRP A 194 -5.91 -3.17 4.44
C TRP A 194 -6.35 -4.58 4.89
N SER A 195 -5.51 -5.60 4.69
CA SER A 195 -5.76 -6.99 5.09
C SER A 195 -4.87 -7.43 6.24
N PHE A 196 -4.37 -6.49 7.06
CA PHE A 196 -3.45 -6.79 8.14
C PHE A 196 -4.14 -7.60 9.24
N GLY A 197 -3.57 -8.74 9.62
CA GLY A 197 -4.16 -9.66 10.60
C GLY A 197 -5.18 -10.64 10.01
N ASP A 198 -5.65 -10.42 8.79
CA ASP A 198 -6.63 -11.28 8.14
C ASP A 198 -6.00 -12.35 7.23
N PRO A 199 -6.54 -13.57 7.20
CA PRO A 199 -6.16 -14.55 6.20
C PRO A 199 -6.65 -14.13 4.80
N PRO A 200 -5.97 -14.55 3.72
CA PRO A 200 -6.26 -14.12 2.34
C PRO A 200 -7.69 -14.38 1.84
N GLN A 201 -8.48 -15.19 2.54
CA GLN A 201 -9.78 -15.70 2.11
C GLN A 201 -10.98 -15.05 2.83
N THR A 202 -10.77 -14.28 3.91
CA THR A 202 -11.88 -13.72 4.71
C THR A 202 -12.18 -12.25 4.46
N VAL A 203 -11.39 -11.58 3.62
CA VAL A 203 -11.46 -10.11 3.49
C VAL A 203 -12.51 -9.69 2.46
N HIS A 204 -13.78 -9.97 2.77
CA HIS A 204 -14.90 -9.28 2.13
C HIS A 204 -15.09 -7.94 2.85
N TRP A 205 -14.89 -6.85 2.11
CA TRP A 205 -15.38 -5.54 2.53
C TRP A 205 -16.90 -5.61 2.51
N ASP A 206 -17.52 -5.77 3.67
CA ASP A 206 -18.98 -5.85 3.81
C ASP A 206 -19.66 -4.47 3.73
N GLY A 207 -18.89 -3.39 3.55
CA GLY A 207 -19.43 -2.04 3.51
C GLY A 207 -19.86 -1.50 4.88
N THR A 208 -19.72 -2.26 5.97
CA THR A 208 -20.18 -1.85 7.31
C THR A 208 -19.14 -1.03 8.06
N GLN A 209 -17.87 -1.04 7.64
CA GLN A 209 -16.89 -0.07 8.12
C GLN A 209 -17.29 1.33 7.65
N ARG A 210 -17.89 2.10 8.57
CA ARG A 210 -18.22 3.49 8.33
C ARG A 210 -16.92 4.24 8.06
N PRO A 211 -16.78 4.90 6.90
CA PRO A 211 -15.64 5.78 6.66
C PRO A 211 -15.59 6.79 7.80
N GLN A 212 -14.38 7.11 8.24
CA GLN A 212 -14.22 8.14 9.26
C GLN A 212 -14.49 9.52 8.65
N PRO A 213 -14.96 10.49 9.45
CA PRO A 213 -14.99 11.88 9.03
C PRO A 213 -13.60 12.29 8.50
N PRO A 214 -13.53 12.98 7.36
CA PRO A 214 -12.27 13.41 6.76
C PRO A 214 -11.55 14.47 7.59
N ASP A 215 -12.28 15.20 8.44
CA ASP A 215 -11.81 16.37 9.17
C ASP A 215 -10.50 16.16 9.95
N PRO A 216 -10.41 15.19 10.89
CA PRO A 216 -9.17 14.98 11.63
C PRO A 216 -8.01 14.55 10.73
N ILE A 217 -8.28 13.81 9.65
CA ILE A 217 -7.24 13.34 8.75
C ILE A 217 -6.70 14.51 7.91
N PHE A 218 -7.57 15.39 7.43
CA PHE A 218 -7.16 16.53 6.63
C PHE A 218 -6.30 17.51 7.43
N GLY A 219 -6.71 17.83 8.67
CA GLY A 219 -5.91 18.64 9.58
C GLY A 219 -4.52 18.03 9.84
N SER A 220 -4.45 16.71 10.08
CA SER A 220 -3.18 15.99 10.24
C SER A 220 -2.28 16.07 9.00
N LEU A 221 -2.86 16.03 7.80
CA LEU A 221 -2.11 16.15 6.55
C LEU A 221 -1.50 17.54 6.39
N LEU A 222 -2.28 18.59 6.61
CA LEU A 222 -1.81 19.97 6.54
C LEU A 222 -0.71 20.24 7.56
N PHE A 223 -0.91 19.76 8.80
CA PHE A 223 0.12 19.81 9.85
C PHE A 223 1.43 19.16 9.39
N ALA A 224 1.34 17.91 8.92
CA ALA A 224 2.53 17.14 8.57
C ALA A 224 3.29 17.75 7.40
N LEU A 225 2.58 18.22 6.37
CA LEU A 225 3.17 18.91 5.22
C LEU A 225 3.88 20.20 5.63
N GLY A 226 3.23 21.03 6.45
CA GLY A 226 3.82 22.27 6.97
C GLY A 226 5.06 22.00 7.82
N LYS A 227 5.02 21.00 8.71
CA LYS A 227 6.15 20.65 9.56
C LYS A 227 7.30 20.00 8.80
N ALA A 228 7.02 19.18 7.79
CA ALA A 228 8.02 18.54 6.93
C ALA A 228 8.67 19.51 5.94
N ARG A 229 8.12 20.72 5.78
CA ARG A 229 8.53 21.71 4.76
C ARG A 229 8.53 21.09 3.35
N SER A 230 7.55 20.25 3.07
CA SER A 230 7.48 19.52 1.81
C SER A 230 7.16 20.47 0.65
N ASN A 231 7.95 20.39 -0.41
CA ASN A 231 7.75 21.16 -1.63
C ASN A 231 6.78 20.43 -2.58
N ILE A 232 5.51 20.36 -2.18
CA ILE A 232 4.46 19.72 -2.99
C ILE A 232 3.85 20.71 -3.99
N GLU A 233 3.37 20.18 -5.11
CA GLU A 233 2.62 20.92 -6.14
C GLU A 233 1.17 21.16 -5.69
N GLY A 234 0.57 20.25 -4.91
CA GLY A 234 -0.81 20.45 -4.43
C GLY A 234 -1.34 19.39 -3.46
N VAL A 235 -2.45 19.74 -2.83
CA VAL A 235 -3.25 18.84 -1.99
C VAL A 235 -4.57 18.55 -2.70
N GLU A 236 -4.90 17.26 -2.86
CA GLU A 236 -6.12 16.83 -3.56
C GLU A 236 -7.10 16.18 -2.59
N VAL A 237 -8.38 16.51 -2.67
CA VAL A 237 -9.41 15.88 -1.84
C VAL A 237 -10.52 15.34 -2.72
N PHE A 238 -10.75 14.03 -2.64
CA PHE A 238 -11.83 13.36 -3.37
C PHE A 238 -12.70 12.58 -2.40
N LEU A 239 -13.84 13.17 -2.05
CA LEU A 239 -14.86 12.54 -1.22
C LEU A 239 -16.02 12.14 -2.13
N ARG A 240 -16.29 10.84 -2.20
CA ARG A 240 -17.35 10.25 -3.05
C ARG A 240 -18.43 9.56 -2.22
N ARG A 241 -18.26 9.47 -0.90
CA ARG A 241 -19.29 8.99 0.01
C ARG A 241 -20.02 10.19 0.62
N GLN A 242 -20.53 10.04 1.84
CA GLN A 242 -21.45 11.01 2.46
C GLN A 242 -20.74 12.20 3.13
N TYR A 243 -19.42 12.19 3.24
CA TYR A 243 -18.70 13.25 3.94
C TYR A 243 -18.30 14.39 3.01
N GLN A 244 -18.28 15.60 3.57
CA GLN A 244 -17.69 16.79 2.96
C GLN A 244 -16.63 17.34 3.92
N LEU A 245 -15.71 18.14 3.40
CA LEU A 245 -14.86 18.93 4.29
C LEU A 245 -15.72 19.97 4.99
N THR A 246 -15.56 20.09 6.30
CA THR A 246 -16.18 21.16 7.09
C THR A 246 -15.11 22.16 7.52
N LEU A 247 -15.50 23.24 8.20
CA LEU A 247 -14.53 24.17 8.80
C LEU A 247 -13.57 23.46 9.78
N PHE A 248 -14.05 22.41 10.47
CA PHE A 248 -13.22 21.62 11.39
C PHE A 248 -12.11 20.85 10.68
N SER A 249 -12.23 20.58 9.38
CA SER A 249 -11.17 19.94 8.58
C SER A 249 -9.88 20.76 8.55
N PHE A 250 -9.98 22.08 8.73
CA PHE A 250 -8.85 23.01 8.68
C PHE A 250 -8.28 23.30 10.08
N TYR A 251 -8.83 22.69 11.13
CA TYR A 251 -8.31 22.87 12.48
C TYR A 251 -7.03 22.04 12.65
N ILE A 252 -5.90 22.75 12.69
CA ILE A 252 -4.58 22.17 12.90
C ILE A 252 -4.36 22.08 14.41
N VAL A 253 -4.69 20.93 15.00
CA VAL A 253 -4.39 20.68 16.42
C VAL A 253 -2.88 20.45 16.56
N GLN A 254 -2.20 21.35 17.27
CA GLN A 254 -0.78 21.20 17.58
C GLN A 254 -0.62 20.41 18.88
N GLY A 255 -0.15 19.17 18.77
CA GLY A 255 0.34 18.37 19.91
C GLY A 255 -0.33 17.00 20.08
N PRO A 256 0.24 16.13 20.95
CA PRO A 256 -0.56 15.07 21.57
C PRO A 256 -1.75 15.76 22.24
N THR A 257 -2.96 15.21 22.08
CA THR A 257 -4.17 15.76 22.73
C THR A 257 -3.87 15.97 24.22
N GLY A 258 -3.67 17.23 24.65
CA GLY A 258 -3.13 17.52 25.98
C GLY A 258 -2.95 18.99 26.35
N ASP A 259 -2.13 19.78 25.67
CA ASP A 259 -1.53 20.95 26.35
C ASP A 259 -1.82 22.34 25.76
N THR A 260 -2.82 22.52 24.89
CA THR A 260 -3.21 23.88 24.48
C THR A 260 -4.73 24.09 24.53
N VAL A 261 -5.25 24.11 25.76
CA VAL A 261 -6.34 25.05 26.10
C VAL A 261 -5.65 26.31 26.62
N ASP A 262 -5.65 27.38 25.84
CA ASP A 262 -5.37 28.72 26.36
C ASP A 262 -6.59 29.17 27.17
N PRO A 263 -6.52 29.35 28.51
CA PRO A 263 -7.68 29.68 29.33
C PRO A 263 -7.93 31.19 29.35
N ARG A 264 -7.85 31.86 28.21
CA ARG A 264 -8.17 33.29 28.08
C ARG A 264 -9.10 33.54 26.91
N HIS A 265 -10.37 33.27 27.14
CA HIS A 265 -11.50 34.11 26.69
C HIS A 265 -12.72 33.84 27.54
#